data_AF-A0A1R1SIN0-F1
#
_entry.id   AF-A0A1R1SIN0-F1
#
_cell.length_a   1.000
_cell.length_b   1.000
_cell.length_c   1.000
_cell.angle_alpha   90.00
_cell.angle_beta   90.00
_cell.angle_gamma   90.00
#
_symmetry.space_group_name_H-M   'P 1'
#
loop_
_entity.id
_entity.type
_entity.pdbx_description
1 polymer ?
#
loop_
_entity_poly.entity_id
_entity_poly.type
_entity_poly.pdbx_seq_one_letter_code
_entity_poly.pdbx_strand_id
1 'polypeptide(L)'
;MTTDDPATPPTASPASPPASPPAALPGLGEEPLSARRRVTCRMCGRPLRGREARLWGLGDECRAKLAVRGAPKPPAHDVEQDTLPGI
;
A
#
# COMPACT_ATOMS: atom_id res chain seq x y z
N MET A 1 -33.16 49.69 29.62
CA MET A 1 -31.92 49.24 28.97
C MET A 1 -31.33 48.15 29.84
N THR A 2 -31.08 46.97 29.27
CA THR A 2 -30.59 45.74 29.91
C THR A 2 -31.63 44.90 30.65
N THR A 3 -32.13 43.85 29.99
CA THR A 3 -32.51 42.60 30.63
C THR A 3 -31.59 41.54 30.04
N ASP A 4 -30.83 40.92 30.93
CA ASP A 4 -29.79 39.93 30.69
C ASP A 4 -30.45 38.59 30.32
N ASP A 5 -30.09 38.06 29.14
CA ASP A 5 -30.56 36.80 28.58
C ASP A 5 -29.75 35.65 29.22
N PRO A 6 -30.36 34.73 29.99
CA PRO A 6 -29.59 33.66 30.60
C PRO A 6 -29.15 32.67 29.52
N ALA A 7 -27.85 32.73 29.22
CA ALA A 7 -27.11 31.82 28.35
C ALA A 7 -27.50 30.35 28.60
N THR A 8 -28.01 29.73 27.53
CA THR A 8 -28.27 28.29 27.48
C THR A 8 -26.95 27.53 27.65
N PRO A 9 -26.87 26.49 28.49
CA PRO A 9 -25.67 25.66 28.58
C PRO A 9 -25.50 24.83 27.29
N PRO A 10 -24.26 24.55 26.85
CA PRO A 10 -24.03 23.65 25.74
C PRO A 10 -24.40 22.22 26.16
N THR A 11 -25.34 21.61 25.43
CA THR A 11 -25.60 20.17 25.49
C THR A 11 -24.31 19.42 25.21
N ALA A 12 -23.75 18.78 26.23
CA ALA A 12 -22.63 17.85 26.08
C ALA A 12 -23.07 16.69 25.18
N SER A 13 -22.47 16.60 24.01
CA SER A 13 -22.63 15.48 23.08
C SER A 13 -22.16 14.19 23.77
N PRO A 14 -22.97 13.12 23.85
CA PRO A 14 -22.51 11.89 24.46
C PRO A 14 -21.37 11.32 23.61
N ALA A 15 -20.22 11.07 24.25
CA ALA A 15 -19.09 10.41 23.63
C ALA A 15 -19.53 9.02 23.15
N SER A 16 -19.44 8.77 21.84
CA SER A 16 -19.64 7.45 21.27
C SER A 16 -18.64 6.47 21.89
N PRO A 17 -19.04 5.23 22.26
CA PRO A 17 -18.09 4.22 22.70
C PRO A 17 -17.11 3.90 21.55
N PRO A 18 -15.87 3.48 21.85
CA PRO A 18 -14.96 3.04 20.80
C PRO A 18 -15.60 1.86 20.08
N ALA A 19 -15.85 2.02 18.79
CA ALA A 19 -16.30 0.94 17.93
C ALA A 19 -15.31 -0.22 18.06
N SER A 20 -15.80 -1.40 18.42
CA SER A 20 -14.98 -2.63 18.44
C SER A 20 -14.22 -2.73 17.11
N PRO A 21 -12.93 -3.09 17.11
CA PRO A 21 -12.18 -3.24 15.87
C PRO A 21 -12.91 -4.25 15.00
N PRO A 22 -13.03 -4.00 13.68
CA PRO A 22 -13.67 -4.95 12.78
C PRO A 22 -12.95 -6.29 12.92
N ALA A 23 -13.73 -7.37 13.10
CA ALA A 23 -13.18 -8.71 13.24
C ALA A 23 -12.20 -8.96 12.10
N ALA A 24 -10.95 -9.27 12.45
CA ALA A 24 -9.90 -9.56 11.49
C ALA A 24 -10.38 -10.70 10.57
N LEU A 25 -10.32 -10.47 9.26
CA LEU A 25 -10.74 -11.46 8.28
C LEU A 25 -9.87 -12.72 8.45
N PRO A 26 -10.45 -13.93 8.48
CA PRO A 26 -9.68 -15.17 8.59
C PRO A 26 -8.73 -15.29 7.39
N GLY A 27 -7.42 -15.23 7.66
CA GLY A 27 -6.35 -15.21 6.65
C GLY A 27 -5.54 -13.91 6.62
N LEU A 28 -6.05 -12.83 7.23
CA LEU A 28 -5.33 -11.59 7.50
C LEU A 28 -5.04 -11.50 9.00
N GLY A 29 -4.37 -12.54 9.54
CA GLY A 29 -3.83 -12.45 10.90
C GLY A 29 -3.01 -11.17 11.02
N GLU A 30 -3.09 -10.51 12.18
CA GLU A 30 -2.27 -9.35 12.52
C GLU A 30 -0.81 -9.70 12.25
N GLU A 31 -0.33 -9.33 11.06
CA GLU A 31 1.07 -9.48 10.69
C GLU A 31 1.82 -8.71 11.77
N PRO A 32 2.68 -9.39 12.56
CA PRO A 32 3.38 -8.69 13.61
C PRO A 32 4.09 -7.53 12.93
N LEU A 33 3.92 -6.32 13.47
CA LEU A 33 4.69 -5.11 13.13
C LEU A 33 6.21 -5.30 13.41
N SER A 34 6.66 -6.55 13.50
CA SER A 34 7.99 -7.05 13.64
C SER A 34 8.85 -6.56 12.49
N ALA A 35 9.85 -5.77 12.88
CA ALA A 35 11.10 -5.52 12.18
C ALA A 35 10.98 -5.58 10.66
N ARG A 36 10.80 -4.41 10.01
CA ARG A 36 10.85 -4.24 8.54
C ARG A 36 11.80 -5.28 7.94
N ARG A 37 11.24 -6.33 7.32
CA ARG A 37 12.04 -7.46 6.83
C ARG A 37 13.12 -6.88 5.91
N ARG A 38 14.37 -7.25 6.16
CA ARG A 38 15.50 -6.79 5.34
C ARG A 38 15.29 -7.36 3.94
N VAL A 39 15.03 -6.48 2.97
CA VAL A 39 14.89 -6.89 1.56
C VAL A 39 16.28 -7.14 1.00
N THR A 40 16.45 -8.27 0.31
CA THR A 40 17.70 -8.67 -0.35
C THR A 40 17.55 -8.68 -1.86
N CYS A 41 18.67 -8.50 -2.57
CA CYS A 41 18.70 -8.57 -4.02
C CYS A 41 18.39 -10.00 -4.48
N ARG A 42 17.41 -10.16 -5.38
CA ARG A 42 17.05 -11.47 -5.95
C ARG A 42 18.15 -12.10 -6.81
N MET A 43 19.09 -11.29 -7.33
CA MET A 43 20.21 -11.77 -8.15
C MET A 43 21.46 -12.16 -7.36
N CYS A 44 21.78 -11.42 -6.29
CA CYS A 44 23.07 -11.58 -5.59
C CYS A 44 22.96 -11.71 -4.07
N GLY A 45 21.75 -11.69 -3.50
CA GLY A 45 21.48 -11.86 -2.06
C GLY A 45 21.89 -10.71 -1.16
N ARG A 46 22.57 -9.68 -1.67
CA ARG A 46 23.02 -8.53 -0.85
C ARG A 46 21.84 -7.70 -0.32
N PRO A 47 21.94 -7.12 0.89
CA PRO A 47 20.87 -6.31 1.47
C PRO A 47 20.65 -5.01 0.68
N LEU A 48 19.39 -4.69 0.40
CA LEU A 48 18.99 -3.52 -0.37
C LEU A 48 18.76 -2.31 0.53
N ARG A 49 19.59 -1.27 0.35
CA ARG A 49 19.52 -0.05 1.16
C ARG A 49 18.64 1.03 0.54
N GLY A 50 18.63 1.18 -0.79
CA GLY A 50 17.84 2.19 -1.50
C GLY A 50 16.35 1.83 -1.62
N ARG A 51 15.48 2.84 -1.59
CA ARG A 51 14.02 2.66 -1.77
C ARG A 51 13.70 1.99 -3.10
N GLU A 52 14.29 2.48 -4.18
CA GLU A 52 14.08 1.96 -5.53
C GLU A 52 14.56 0.51 -5.65
N ALA A 53 15.75 0.21 -5.13
CA ALA A 53 16.25 -1.16 -5.08
C ALA A 53 15.29 -2.11 -4.35
N ARG A 54 14.72 -1.68 -3.20
CA ARG A 54 13.72 -2.48 -2.47
C ARG A 54 12.43 -2.68 -3.26
N LEU A 55 11.95 -1.66 -3.97
CA LEU A 55 10.75 -1.76 -4.81
C LEU A 55 10.93 -2.80 -5.94
N TRP A 56 12.09 -2.79 -6.60
CA TRP A 56 12.39 -3.73 -7.68
C TRP A 56 12.90 -5.09 -7.19
N GLY A 57 13.27 -5.21 -5.91
CA GLY A 57 13.91 -6.41 -5.36
C GLY A 57 15.31 -6.69 -5.96
N LEU A 58 15.94 -5.68 -6.56
CA LEU A 58 17.21 -5.77 -7.27
C LEU A 58 18.09 -4.57 -6.93
N GLY A 59 19.37 -4.81 -6.66
CA GLY A 59 20.35 -3.72 -6.49
C GLY A 59 20.70 -3.07 -7.83
N ASP A 60 21.15 -1.81 -7.81
CA ASP A 60 21.38 -0.99 -9.01
C ASP A 60 22.31 -1.68 -10.03
N GLU A 61 23.43 -2.23 -9.55
CA GLU A 61 24.38 -3.01 -10.37
C GLU A 61 23.73 -4.26 -11.01
N CYS A 62 22.89 -4.98 -10.26
CA CYS A 62 22.22 -6.17 -10.77
C CYS A 62 21.14 -5.81 -11.80
N ARG A 63 20.46 -4.68 -11.58
CA ARG A 63 19.47 -4.15 -12.52
C ARG A 63 20.13 -3.69 -13.81
N ALA A 64 21.26 -3.00 -13.75
CA ALA A 64 22.03 -2.61 -14.93
C ALA A 64 22.45 -3.82 -15.78
N LYS A 65 22.89 -4.90 -15.13
CA LYS A 65 23.20 -6.18 -15.82
C LYS A 65 22.01 -6.78 -16.56
N LEU A 66 20.80 -6.67 -16.01
CA LEU A 66 19.58 -7.15 -16.64
C LEU A 66 19.08 -6.20 -17.74
N ALA A 67 19.28 -4.90 -17.59
CA ALA A 67 18.91 -3.91 -18.60
C ALA A 67 19.66 -4.15 -19.93
N VAL A 68 20.92 -4.57 -19.87
CA VAL A 68 21.69 -4.99 -21.06
C VAL A 68 21.07 -6.22 -21.76
N ARG A 69 20.34 -7.06 -21.02
CA ARG A 69 19.63 -8.24 -21.53
C ARG A 69 18.14 -7.97 -21.79
N GLY A 70 17.71 -6.70 -21.81
CA GLY A 70 16.32 -6.34 -22.04
C GLY A 70 15.84 -6.97 -23.34
N ALA A 71 14.84 -7.86 -23.23
CA ALA A 71 14.17 -8.38 -24.41
C ALA A 71 13.60 -7.19 -25.20
N PRO A 72 13.68 -7.22 -26.54
CA PRO A 72 13.07 -6.18 -27.34
C PRO A 72 11.58 -6.07 -26.99
N LYS A 73 11.03 -4.85 -27.10
CA LYS A 73 9.59 -4.66 -26.99
C LYS A 73 8.92 -5.63 -27.97
N PRO A 74 8.03 -6.53 -27.51
CA PRO A 74 7.35 -7.43 -28.42
C PRO A 74 6.57 -6.60 -29.44
N PRO A 75 6.49 -7.06 -30.71
CA PRO A 75 5.72 -6.37 -31.74
C PRO A 75 4.29 -6.15 -31.25
N ALA A 76 3.74 -4.97 -31.54
CA ALA A 76 2.34 -4.72 -31.30
C ALA A 76 1.54 -5.60 -32.26
N HIS A 77 0.67 -6.44 -31.72
CA HIS A 77 -0.28 -7.23 -32.48
C HIS A 77 -1.68 -6.81 -32.06
N ASP A 78 -2.52 -6.48 -33.03
CA ASP A 78 -3.95 -6.37 -32.80
C ASP A 78 -4.47 -7.77 -32.47
N VAL A 79 -5.10 -7.89 -31.31
CA VAL A 79 -5.71 -9.12 -30.82
C VAL A 79 -7.21 -8.86 -30.79
N GLU A 80 -7.98 -9.69 -31.49
CA GLU A 80 -9.44 -9.69 -31.30
C GLU A 80 -9.73 -10.27 -29.91
N GLN A 81 -10.08 -9.38 -29.00
CA GLN A 81 -10.56 -9.73 -27.67
C GLN A 81 -12.09 -9.65 -27.69
N ASP A 82 -12.74 -10.75 -27.33
CA ASP A 82 -14.19 -10.75 -27.13
C ASP A 82 -14.56 -9.73 -26.05
N THR A 83 -15.64 -8.99 -26.33
CA THR A 83 -16.25 -8.09 -25.36
C THR A 83 -16.66 -8.89 -24.12
N LEU A 84 -16.25 -8.42 -22.95
CA LEU A 84 -16.68 -9.01 -21.68
C LEU A 84 -18.21 -8.97 -21.57
N PRO A 85 -18.86 -10.03 -21.09
CA PRO A 85 -20.31 -10.03 -20.96
C PRO A 85 -20.76 -8.98 -19.95
N GLY A 86 -21.71 -8.13 -20.36
CA GLY A 86 -22.33 -7.12 -19.50
C GLY A 86 -21.68 -5.73 -19.52
N ILE A 87 -20.75 -5.48 -20.44
CA ILE A 87 -20.36 -4.11 -20.85
C ILE A 87 -21.00 -3.72 -22.18
#